data_AF-K9ECG1-F1
#
_entry.id   AF-K9ECG1-F1
#
_cell.length_a   1.000
_cell.length_b   1.000
_cell.length_c   1.000
_cell.angle_alpha   90.00
_cell.angle_beta   90.00
_cell.angle_gamma   90.00
#
_symmetry.space_group_name_H-M   'P 1'
#
loop_
_entity.id
_entity.type
_entity.pdbx_description
1 polymer ?
#
loop_
_entity_poly.entity_id
_entity_poly.type
_entity_poly.pdbx_seq_one_letter_code
_entity_poly.pdbx_strand_id
1 'polypeptide(L)'
;MSSEEFDKPLERRQRWFKRRQRDPEATGRLAESIARFQGTPSFLVYLSIFVAAWIIWNTIAPEHLRFDSAAFGFTALTLMLSLQASYASPLILLAQNRQDERDKVANEQDRQRAERNLHDTEYLIREIVGLRIAIGELATRDFVRSELNDLRDELDENREIRLAERETRIAELQEELDKLISERESD
;
A
#
# COMPACT_ATOMS: atom_id res chain seq x y z
N MET A 1 18.89 -62.84 2.93
CA MET A 1 19.75 -61.91 3.68
C MET A 1 21.10 -61.96 2.98
N SER A 2 21.60 -60.98 2.25
CA SER A 2 21.40 -59.53 2.26
C SER A 2 21.92 -58.98 0.93
N SER A 3 21.05 -58.49 0.06
CA SER A 3 21.39 -57.84 -1.21
C SER A 3 21.24 -56.31 -1.15
N GLU A 4 20.99 -55.76 0.04
CA GLU A 4 20.64 -54.34 0.25
C GLU A 4 21.82 -53.45 0.69
N GLU A 5 23.06 -53.96 0.69
CA GLU A 5 24.22 -53.20 1.21
C GLU A 5 25.03 -52.48 0.12
N PHE A 6 24.51 -52.35 -1.10
CA PHE A 6 25.18 -51.63 -2.19
C PHE A 6 24.26 -50.63 -2.88
N ASP A 7 23.62 -49.75 -2.10
CA ASP A 7 23.06 -48.52 -2.64
C ASP A 7 23.13 -47.38 -1.62
N LYS A 8 24.35 -46.92 -1.36
CA LYS A 8 24.58 -45.62 -0.72
C LYS A 8 25.34 -44.77 -1.73
N PRO A 9 24.72 -43.75 -2.35
CA PRO A 9 25.46 -42.89 -3.24
C PRO A 9 26.60 -42.25 -2.45
N LEU A 10 27.83 -42.52 -2.87
CA LEU A 10 29.04 -41.93 -2.32
C LEU A 10 28.85 -40.42 -2.32
N GLU A 11 28.70 -39.81 -1.15
CA GLU A 11 28.68 -38.37 -0.98
C GLU A 11 29.98 -37.81 -1.56
N ARG A 12 29.85 -37.28 -2.78
CA ARG A 12 30.93 -36.68 -3.54
C ARG A 12 31.42 -35.50 -2.71
N ARG A 13 32.62 -35.65 -2.13
CA ARG A 13 33.36 -34.71 -1.29
C ARG A 13 33.65 -33.39 -2.03
N GLN A 14 32.62 -32.59 -2.32
CA GLN A 14 32.71 -31.24 -2.86
C GLN A 14 32.66 -30.22 -1.73
N ARG A 15 33.67 -30.24 -0.85
CA ARG A 15 33.86 -29.24 0.22
C ARG A 15 35.10 -28.36 0.01
N TRP A 16 35.50 -28.13 -1.25
CA TRP A 16 36.69 -27.31 -1.55
C TRP A 16 36.41 -25.93 -2.16
N PHE A 17 35.23 -25.70 -2.72
CA PHE A 17 34.79 -24.36 -3.06
C PHE A 17 33.91 -23.83 -1.94
N LYS A 18 34.51 -23.51 -0.79
CA LYS A 18 33.97 -22.45 0.06
C LYS A 18 33.88 -21.22 -0.85
N ARG A 19 32.72 -20.99 -1.44
CA ARG A 19 32.34 -19.69 -1.99
C ARG A 19 32.67 -18.71 -0.87
N ARG A 20 33.77 -17.99 -1.04
CA ARG A 20 34.10 -16.85 -0.21
C ARG A 20 32.96 -15.88 -0.50
N GLN A 21 31.89 -15.95 0.30
CA GLN A 21 30.80 -15.00 0.31
C GLN A 21 31.47 -13.67 0.64
N ARG A 22 31.91 -12.98 -0.41
CA ARG A 22 32.40 -11.62 -0.32
C ARG A 22 31.15 -10.82 -0.03
N ASP A 23 31.02 -10.31 1.19
CA ASP A 23 29.81 -9.65 1.67
C ASP A 23 29.24 -8.72 0.59
N PRO A 24 28.11 -9.12 -0.05
CA PRO A 24 27.51 -8.36 -1.14
C PRO A 24 27.20 -6.92 -0.72
N GLU A 25 26.93 -6.73 0.56
CA GLU A 25 26.64 -5.45 1.21
C GLU A 25 27.85 -4.49 1.25
N ALA A 26 29.09 -4.99 1.34
CA ALA A 26 30.27 -4.12 1.34
C ALA A 26 30.55 -3.56 -0.06
N THR A 27 30.47 -4.42 -1.08
CA THR A 27 30.63 -4.03 -2.48
C THR A 27 29.47 -3.14 -2.94
N GLY A 28 28.25 -3.44 -2.49
CA GLY A 28 27.05 -2.65 -2.81
C GLY A 28 27.09 -1.24 -2.23
N ARG A 29 27.56 -1.06 -0.99
CA ARG A 29 27.73 0.26 -0.37
C ARG A 29 28.80 1.10 -1.07
N LEU A 30 29.90 0.50 -1.47
CA LEU A 30 30.96 1.17 -2.25
C LEU A 30 30.43 1.63 -3.62
N ALA A 31 29.72 0.75 -4.34
CA ALA A 31 29.13 1.07 -5.63
C ALA A 31 28.07 2.19 -5.53
N GLU A 32 27.22 2.17 -4.50
CA GLU A 32 26.22 3.22 -4.22
C GLU A 32 26.86 4.56 -3.84
N SER A 33 27.99 4.54 -3.13
CA SER A 33 28.75 5.74 -2.83
C SER A 33 29.39 6.34 -4.08
N ILE A 34 29.99 5.50 -4.94
CA ILE A 34 30.63 5.94 -6.19
C ILE A 34 29.58 6.46 -7.18
N ALA A 35 28.43 5.79 -7.31
CA ALA A 35 27.34 6.23 -8.17
C ALA A 35 26.77 7.59 -7.74
N ARG A 36 26.56 7.80 -6.43
CA ARG A 36 26.14 9.11 -5.89
C ARG A 36 27.20 10.19 -6.11
N PHE A 37 28.48 9.83 -5.97
CA PHE A 37 29.59 10.76 -6.21
C PHE A 37 29.68 11.19 -7.68
N GLN A 38 29.63 10.23 -8.62
CA GLN A 38 29.66 10.51 -10.07
C GLN A 38 28.41 11.22 -10.59
N GLY A 39 27.25 11.06 -9.94
CA GLY A 39 26.00 11.73 -10.30
C GLY A 39 25.85 13.17 -9.79
N THR A 40 26.82 13.68 -9.00
CA THR A 40 26.76 15.03 -8.42
C THR A 40 27.43 16.06 -9.34
N PRO A 41 26.84 17.25 -9.58
CA PRO A 41 27.46 18.31 -10.40
C PRO A 41 28.87 18.72 -9.95
N SER A 42 29.16 18.59 -8.65
CA SER A 42 30.47 18.88 -8.06
C SER A 42 31.59 17.98 -8.62
N PHE A 43 31.30 16.73 -9.01
CA PHE A 43 32.30 15.84 -9.61
C PHE A 43 32.81 16.40 -10.94
N LEU A 44 31.90 16.92 -11.78
CA LEU A 44 32.26 17.54 -13.05
C LEU A 44 33.16 18.76 -12.83
N VAL A 45 32.87 19.58 -11.81
CA VAL A 45 33.71 20.75 -11.47
C VAL A 45 35.13 20.32 -11.09
N TYR A 46 35.28 19.34 -10.20
CA TYR A 46 36.60 18.83 -9.82
C TYR A 46 37.36 18.21 -11.00
N LEU A 47 36.67 17.45 -11.85
CA LEU A 47 37.26 16.85 -13.05
C LEU A 47 37.72 17.93 -14.05
N SER A 48 36.92 18.97 -14.27
CA SER A 48 37.27 20.11 -15.12
C SER A 48 38.47 20.88 -14.58
N ILE A 49 38.53 21.11 -13.26
CA ILE A 49 39.67 21.76 -12.61
C ILE A 49 40.93 20.89 -12.77
N PHE A 50 40.82 19.58 -12.58
CA PHE A 50 41.94 18.66 -12.76
C PHE A 50 42.48 18.69 -14.20
N VAL A 51 41.60 18.58 -15.20
CA VAL A 51 41.98 18.64 -16.62
C VAL A 51 42.61 20.00 -16.96
N ALA A 52 42.02 21.11 -16.50
CA ALA A 52 42.57 22.45 -16.72
C ALA A 52 43.95 22.60 -16.08
N ALA A 53 44.12 22.18 -14.82
CA ALA A 53 45.39 22.23 -14.12
C ALA A 53 46.47 21.37 -14.81
N TRP A 54 46.09 20.18 -15.30
CA TRP A 54 46.99 19.29 -16.04
C TRP A 54 47.49 19.93 -17.33
N ILE A 55 46.57 20.53 -18.11
CA ILE A 55 46.89 21.23 -19.36
C ILE A 55 47.79 22.43 -19.06
N ILE A 56 47.44 23.26 -18.07
CA ILE A 56 48.23 24.45 -17.68
C ILE A 56 49.64 24.04 -17.27
N TRP A 57 49.77 23.04 -16.40
CA TRP A 57 51.07 22.53 -15.94
C TRP A 57 51.92 22.05 -17.12
N ASN A 58 51.37 21.17 -17.96
CA ASN A 58 52.11 20.63 -19.10
C ASN A 58 52.29 21.62 -20.26
N THR A 59 51.62 22.77 -20.24
CA THR A 59 51.81 23.84 -21.23
C THR A 59 52.91 24.81 -20.83
N ILE A 60 52.95 25.21 -19.55
CA ILE A 60 53.84 26.25 -19.04
C ILE A 60 55.15 25.67 -18.48
N ALA A 61 55.15 24.40 -18.04
CA ALA A 61 56.34 23.77 -17.49
C ALA A 61 57.49 23.69 -18.52
N PRO A 62 58.75 23.82 -18.09
CA PRO A 62 59.92 23.63 -18.94
C PRO A 62 59.96 22.23 -19.56
N GLU A 63 60.47 22.08 -20.79
CA GLU A 63 60.47 20.82 -21.57
C GLU A 63 60.97 19.58 -20.82
N HIS A 64 61.91 19.74 -19.89
CA HIS A 64 62.45 18.64 -19.09
C HIS A 64 61.51 18.14 -17.97
N LEU A 65 60.46 18.89 -17.62
CA LEU A 65 59.45 18.56 -16.59
C LEU A 65 58.06 18.28 -17.19
N ARG A 66 57.90 18.41 -18.51
CA ARG A 66 56.64 18.14 -19.21
C ARG A 66 56.47 16.64 -19.35
N PHE A 67 55.57 16.07 -18.56
CA PHE A 67 55.24 14.65 -18.63
C PHE A 67 54.34 14.34 -19.84
N ASP A 68 53.47 15.27 -20.22
CA ASP A 68 52.44 15.10 -21.25
C ASP A 68 52.41 16.30 -22.20
N SER A 69 53.24 16.27 -23.25
CA SER A 69 53.43 17.42 -24.14
C SER A 69 52.21 17.71 -25.03
N ALA A 70 51.89 18.99 -25.18
CA ALA A 70 50.85 19.47 -26.09
C ALA A 70 51.09 19.09 -27.56
N ALA A 71 52.36 18.88 -27.97
CA ALA A 71 52.71 18.47 -29.33
C ALA A 71 52.16 17.08 -29.71
N PHE A 72 51.95 16.21 -28.73
CA PHE A 72 51.36 14.88 -28.90
C PHE A 72 49.89 14.83 -28.44
N GLY A 73 49.24 15.99 -28.31
CA GLY A 73 47.81 16.09 -28.00
C GLY A 73 47.41 15.57 -26.62
N PHE A 74 48.30 15.66 -25.62
CA PHE A 74 48.05 15.14 -24.26
C PHE A 74 47.69 13.65 -24.24
N THR A 75 48.57 12.82 -24.83
CA THR A 75 48.35 11.37 -24.94
C THR A 75 48.20 10.70 -23.57
N ALA A 76 48.95 11.13 -22.55
CA ALA A 76 48.87 10.52 -21.22
C ALA A 76 47.52 10.83 -20.54
N LEU A 77 47.07 12.09 -20.62
CA LEU A 77 45.74 12.49 -20.16
C LEU A 77 44.64 11.68 -20.85
N THR A 78 44.75 11.51 -22.16
CA THR A 78 43.77 10.77 -22.97
C THR A 78 43.71 9.31 -22.54
N LEU A 79 44.86 8.64 -22.42
CA LEU A 79 44.94 7.26 -21.95
C LEU A 79 44.34 7.09 -20.54
N MET A 80 44.62 8.04 -19.65
CA MET A 80 44.07 8.03 -18.29
C MET A 80 42.55 8.17 -18.28
N LEU A 81 41.99 9.10 -19.07
CA LEU A 81 40.54 9.29 -19.17
C LEU A 81 39.85 8.08 -19.81
N SER A 82 40.45 7.46 -20.83
CA SER A 82 39.93 6.22 -21.44
C SER A 82 39.92 5.06 -20.44
N LEU A 83 40.97 4.91 -19.64
CA LEU A 83 41.03 3.90 -18.58
C LEU A 83 39.98 4.16 -17.49
N GLN A 84 39.79 5.43 -17.10
CA GLN A 84 38.80 5.83 -16.10
C GLN A 84 37.39 5.42 -16.52
N ALA A 85 37.02 5.66 -17.78
CA ALA A 85 35.74 5.23 -18.34
C ALA A 85 35.60 3.70 -18.36
N SER A 86 36.64 2.98 -18.78
CA SER A 86 36.63 1.51 -18.86
C SER A 86 36.43 0.85 -17.49
N TYR A 87 37.07 1.37 -16.43
CA TYR A 87 36.92 0.82 -15.08
C TYR A 87 35.61 1.23 -14.39
N ALA A 88 35.03 2.38 -14.76
CA ALA A 88 33.74 2.81 -14.21
C ALA A 88 32.58 1.87 -14.64
N SER A 89 32.60 1.40 -15.89
CA SER A 89 31.53 0.56 -16.46
C SER A 89 31.19 -0.70 -15.64
N PRO A 90 32.14 -1.58 -15.24
CA PRO A 90 31.82 -2.77 -14.44
C PRO A 90 31.36 -2.43 -13.01
N LEU A 91 31.83 -1.33 -12.44
CA LEU A 91 31.40 -0.87 -11.12
C LEU A 91 29.96 -0.34 -11.14
N ILE A 92 29.62 0.42 -12.18
CA ILE A 92 28.27 0.91 -12.43
C ILE A 92 27.32 -0.25 -12.67
N LEU A 93 27.74 -1.27 -13.43
CA LEU A 93 26.93 -2.46 -13.71
C LEU A 93 26.55 -3.21 -12.41
N LEU A 94 27.48 -3.29 -11.45
CA LEU A 94 27.17 -3.85 -10.12
C LEU A 94 26.21 -2.98 -9.31
N ALA A 95 26.28 -1.65 -9.43
CA ALA A 95 25.31 -0.75 -8.82
C ALA A 95 23.91 -0.91 -9.44
N GLN A 96 23.85 -1.03 -10.76
CA GLN A 96 22.63 -1.18 -11.55
C GLN A 96 21.92 -2.50 -11.25
N ASN A 97 22.62 -3.64 -11.26
CA ASN A 97 22.02 -4.94 -10.93
C ASN A 97 21.29 -4.94 -9.58
N ARG A 98 21.80 -4.16 -8.61
CA ARG A 98 21.18 -4.05 -7.29
C ARG A 98 20.00 -3.07 -7.23
N GLN A 99 20.03 -2.01 -8.04
CA GLN A 99 18.83 -1.17 -8.24
C GLN A 99 17.72 -2.01 -8.89
N ASP A 100 18.04 -2.78 -9.93
CA ASP A 100 17.10 -3.67 -10.59
C ASP A 100 16.53 -4.73 -9.64
N GLU A 101 17.36 -5.28 -8.73
CA GLU A 101 16.88 -6.20 -7.68
C GLU A 101 15.90 -5.53 -6.72
N ARG A 102 16.17 -4.31 -6.26
CA ARG A 102 15.25 -3.53 -5.41
C ARG A 102 13.94 -3.24 -6.14
N ASP A 103 14.03 -2.82 -7.40
CA ASP A 103 12.88 -2.48 -8.23
C ASP A 103 12.00 -3.71 -8.50
N LYS A 104 12.61 -4.88 -8.69
CA LYS A 104 11.88 -6.16 -8.77
C LYS A 104 11.10 -6.48 -7.50
N VAL A 105 11.71 -6.31 -6.33
CA VAL A 105 11.04 -6.57 -5.04
C VAL A 105 9.89 -5.58 -4.82
N ALA A 106 10.11 -4.29 -5.12
CA ALA A 106 9.07 -3.27 -5.03
C ALA A 106 7.89 -3.59 -5.95
N ASN A 107 8.16 -3.97 -7.19
CA ASN A 107 7.13 -4.33 -8.16
C ASN A 107 6.33 -5.57 -7.72
N GLU A 108 6.98 -6.60 -7.20
CA GLU A 108 6.30 -7.78 -6.67
C GLU A 108 5.41 -7.45 -5.45
N GLN A 109 5.88 -6.57 -4.56
CA GLN A 109 5.06 -6.11 -3.43
C GLN A 109 3.84 -5.31 -3.89
N ASP A 110 3.99 -4.44 -4.89
CA ASP A 110 2.89 -3.68 -5.45
C ASP A 110 1.88 -4.58 -6.17
N ARG A 111 2.35 -5.63 -6.86
CA ARG A 111 1.50 -6.67 -7.44
C ARG A 111 0.68 -7.40 -6.37
N GLN A 112 1.31 -7.82 -5.27
CA GLN A 112 0.61 -8.46 -4.14
C GLN A 112 -0.35 -7.51 -3.41
N ARG A 113 -0.06 -6.21 -3.35
CA ARG A 113 -0.99 -5.21 -2.82
C ARG A 113 -2.20 -5.05 -3.74
N ALA A 114 -1.99 -4.99 -5.05
CA ALA A 114 -3.07 -4.90 -6.02
C ALA A 114 -4.00 -6.12 -5.96
N GLU A 115 -3.45 -7.34 -5.85
CA GLU A 115 -4.22 -8.57 -5.66
C GLU A 115 -5.06 -8.54 -4.37
N ARG A 116 -4.47 -8.10 -3.24
CA ARG A 116 -5.20 -7.93 -1.98
C ARG A 116 -6.31 -6.90 -2.07
N ASN A 117 -6.05 -5.75 -2.68
CA ASN A 117 -7.07 -4.72 -2.87
C ASN A 117 -8.24 -5.21 -3.73
N LEU A 118 -7.97 -6.05 -4.73
CA LEU A 118 -9.00 -6.69 -5.55
C LEU A 118 -9.87 -7.61 -4.68
N HIS A 119 -9.27 -8.49 -3.88
CA HIS A 119 -9.99 -9.37 -2.97
C HIS A 119 -10.79 -8.61 -1.91
N ASP A 120 -10.24 -7.55 -1.32
CA ASP A 120 -10.95 -6.70 -0.35
C ASP A 120 -12.15 -6.02 -1.00
N THR A 121 -12.00 -5.57 -2.25
CA THR A 121 -13.10 -4.96 -3.01
C THR A 121 -14.19 -5.99 -3.33
N GLU A 122 -13.82 -7.20 -3.77
CA GLU A 122 -14.77 -8.30 -4.00
C GLU A 122 -15.52 -8.69 -2.73
N TYR A 123 -14.81 -8.75 -1.60
CA TYR A 123 -15.38 -9.04 -0.30
C TYR A 123 -16.40 -7.96 0.10
N LEU A 124 -16.01 -6.68 0.04
CA LEU A 124 -16.89 -5.56 0.35
C LEU A 124 -18.13 -5.52 -0.56
N ILE A 125 -17.98 -5.80 -1.86
CA ILE A 125 -19.11 -5.88 -2.79
C ILE A 125 -20.07 -7.00 -2.35
N ARG A 126 -19.56 -8.17 -1.98
CA ARG A 126 -20.37 -9.29 -1.52
C ARG A 126 -21.11 -8.97 -0.21
N GLU A 127 -20.43 -8.36 0.74
CA GLU A 127 -21.03 -7.90 2.01
C GLU A 127 -22.11 -6.84 1.77
N ILE A 128 -21.87 -5.87 0.88
CA ILE A 128 -22.87 -4.85 0.50
C ILE A 128 -24.09 -5.49 -0.17
N VAL A 129 -23.90 -6.48 -1.04
CA VAL A 129 -25.01 -7.21 -1.66
C VAL A 129 -25.83 -7.95 -0.60
N GLY A 130 -25.17 -8.62 0.34
CA GLY A 130 -25.85 -9.27 1.47
C GLY A 130 -26.64 -8.29 2.32
N LEU A 131 -26.02 -7.16 2.69
CA LEU A 131 -26.67 -6.08 3.43
C LEU A 131 -27.87 -5.50 2.68
N ARG A 132 -27.76 -5.30 1.35
CA ARG A 132 -28.84 -4.80 0.51
C ARG A 132 -30.04 -5.73 0.50
N ILE A 133 -29.82 -7.05 0.45
CA ILE A 133 -30.90 -8.04 0.51
C ILE A 133 -31.59 -7.99 1.88
N ALA A 134 -30.82 -8.00 2.97
CA ALA A 134 -31.36 -7.93 4.33
C ALA A 134 -32.17 -6.65 4.58
N ILE A 135 -31.69 -5.50 4.09
CA ILE A 135 -32.45 -4.23 4.13
C ILE A 135 -33.72 -4.32 3.27
N GLY A 136 -33.63 -4.95 2.10
CA GLY A 136 -34.78 -5.16 1.22
C GLY A 136 -35.92 -5.93 1.87
N GLU A 137 -35.61 -6.92 2.70
CA GLU A 137 -36.60 -7.71 3.44
C GLU A 137 -37.26 -6.87 4.56
N LEU A 138 -36.47 -6.18 5.38
CA LEU A 138 -36.95 -5.36 6.51
C LEU A 138 -37.75 -4.11 6.09
N ALA A 139 -37.43 -3.54 4.93
CA ALA A 139 -38.03 -2.30 4.44
C ALA A 139 -38.99 -2.54 3.27
N THR A 140 -39.64 -3.70 3.19
CA THR A 140 -40.70 -3.86 2.20
C THR A 140 -41.79 -2.83 2.52
N ARG A 141 -42.06 -1.90 1.60
CA ARG A 141 -43.06 -0.83 1.78
C ARG A 141 -44.39 -1.38 2.29
N ASP A 142 -44.76 -2.57 1.85
CA ASP A 142 -46.01 -3.22 2.24
C ASP A 142 -46.00 -3.71 3.69
N PHE A 143 -44.87 -4.18 4.23
CA PHE A 143 -44.73 -4.56 5.64
C PHE A 143 -44.75 -3.33 6.55
N VAL A 144 -43.97 -2.30 6.20
CA VAL A 144 -43.98 -1.04 6.96
C VAL A 144 -45.36 -0.40 6.92
N ARG A 145 -46.07 -0.52 5.80
CA ARG A 145 -47.45 -0.03 5.63
C ARG A 145 -48.46 -0.89 6.39
N SER A 146 -48.29 -2.21 6.47
CA SER A 146 -49.18 -3.06 7.25
C SER A 146 -49.02 -2.77 8.74
N GLU A 147 -47.79 -2.72 9.26
CA GLU A 147 -47.54 -2.38 10.66
C GLU A 147 -48.05 -0.98 11.02
N LEU A 148 -47.88 0.02 10.14
CA LEU A 148 -48.46 1.35 10.34
C LEU A 148 -49.99 1.34 10.36
N ASN A 149 -50.62 0.52 9.52
CA ASN A 149 -52.07 0.40 9.50
C ASN A 149 -52.59 -0.36 10.73
N ASP A 150 -51.92 -1.44 11.13
CA ASP A 150 -52.27 -2.23 12.30
C ASP A 150 -52.19 -1.37 13.57
N LEU A 151 -51.10 -0.60 13.74
CA LEU A 151 -50.96 0.36 14.83
C LEU A 151 -52.02 1.48 14.77
N ARG A 152 -52.41 1.93 13.58
CA ARG A 152 -53.48 2.92 13.42
C ARG A 152 -54.82 2.34 13.87
N ASP A 153 -55.14 1.13 13.42
CA ASP A 153 -56.42 0.48 13.69
C ASP A 153 -56.54 0.16 15.19
N GLU A 154 -55.46 -0.24 15.85
CA GLU A 154 -55.40 -0.44 17.31
C GLU A 154 -55.63 0.88 18.08
N LEU A 155 -55.11 2.01 17.58
CA LEU A 155 -55.34 3.33 18.18
C LEU A 155 -56.79 3.80 17.98
N ASP A 156 -57.39 3.54 16.82
CA ASP A 156 -58.77 3.88 16.52
C ASP A 156 -59.76 3.03 17.34
N GLU A 157 -59.54 1.72 17.47
CA GLU A 157 -60.33 0.86 18.37
C GLU A 157 -60.25 1.35 19.82
N ASN A 158 -59.05 1.62 20.33
CA ASN A 158 -58.87 2.18 21.68
C ASN A 158 -59.58 3.53 21.85
N ARG A 159 -59.71 4.31 20.78
CA ARG A 159 -60.44 5.58 20.81
C ARG A 159 -61.95 5.33 20.86
N GLU A 160 -62.47 4.42 20.05
CA GLU A 160 -63.89 4.05 20.03
C GLU A 160 -64.34 3.46 21.37
N ILE A 161 -63.56 2.55 21.95
CA ILE A 161 -63.85 1.98 23.28
C ILE A 161 -63.95 3.10 24.33
N ARG A 162 -62.98 4.02 24.35
CA ARG A 162 -63.00 5.16 25.29
C ARG A 162 -64.17 6.11 25.04
N LEU A 163 -64.65 6.24 23.81
CA LEU A 163 -65.83 7.04 23.49
C LEU A 163 -67.10 6.34 23.98
N ALA A 164 -67.24 5.04 23.74
CA ALA A 164 -68.38 4.24 24.22
C ALA A 164 -68.45 4.20 25.75
N GLU A 165 -67.31 4.07 26.44
CA GLU A 165 -67.24 4.19 27.90
C GLU A 165 -67.72 5.57 28.39
N ARG A 166 -67.31 6.64 27.70
CA ARG A 166 -67.76 8.01 28.02
C ARG A 166 -69.25 8.19 27.77
N GLU A 167 -69.79 7.68 26.68
CA GLU A 167 -71.23 7.76 26.37
C GLU A 167 -72.05 7.03 27.43
N THR A 168 -71.65 5.81 27.78
CA THR A 168 -72.29 5.04 28.87
C THR A 168 -72.24 5.83 30.18
N ARG A 169 -71.08 6.40 30.51
CA ARG A 169 -70.90 7.21 31.73
C ARG A 169 -71.76 8.47 31.75
N ILE A 170 -71.91 9.13 30.60
CA ILE A 170 -72.78 10.31 30.47
C ILE A 170 -74.24 9.91 30.68
N ALA A 171 -74.68 8.79 30.10
CA ALA A 171 -76.04 8.29 30.27
C ALA A 171 -76.34 7.94 31.74
N GLU A 172 -75.41 7.26 32.43
CA GLU A 172 -75.52 6.97 33.88
C GLU A 172 -75.68 8.27 34.70
N LEU A 173 -74.84 9.27 34.42
CA LEU A 173 -74.88 10.56 35.12
C LEU A 173 -76.16 11.35 34.82
N GLN A 174 -76.71 11.24 33.61
CA GLN A 174 -78.00 11.83 33.26
C GLN A 174 -79.14 11.17 34.03
N GLU A 175 -79.15 9.84 34.11
CA GLU A 175 -80.16 9.11 34.89
C GLU A 175 -80.08 9.44 36.39
N GLU A 176 -78.86 9.55 36.94
CA GLU A 176 -78.64 9.96 38.33
C GLU A 176 -79.12 11.40 38.59
N LEU A 177 -78.85 12.32 37.65
CA LEU A 177 -79.31 13.71 37.73
C LEU A 177 -80.84 13.80 37.68
N ASP A 178 -81.49 13.06 36.78
CA ASP A 178 -82.95 13.03 36.66
C ASP A 178 -83.63 12.49 37.93
N LYS A 179 -83.05 11.44 38.55
CA LYS A 179 -83.52 10.93 39.85
C LYS A 179 -83.45 12.01 40.94
N LEU A 180 -82.30 12.68 41.07
CA LEU A 180 -82.12 13.75 42.06
C LEU A 180 -83.06 14.94 41.84
N ILE A 181 -83.35 15.30 40.59
CA ILE A 181 -84.34 16.34 40.27
C ILE A 181 -85.74 15.91 40.71
N SER A 182 -86.14 14.66 40.42
CA SER A 182 -87.45 14.14 40.82
C SER A 182 -87.63 14.07 42.34
N GLU A 183 -86.59 13.68 43.08
CA GLU A 183 -86.60 13.66 44.55
C GLU A 183 -86.78 15.08 45.12
N ARG A 184 -86.11 16.07 44.52
CA ARG A 184 -86.21 17.48 44.92
C ARG A 184 -87.54 18.14 44.58
N GLU A 185 -88.24 17.70 43.53
CA GLU A 185 -89.60 18.18 43.22
C GLU A 185 -90.68 17.52 44.09
N SER A 186 -90.36 16.41 44.77
CA SER A 186 -91.29 15.69 45.66
C SER A 186 -91.26 16.13 47.12
N ASP A 187 -90.30 16.98 47.51
CA ASP A 187 -90.17 17.65 48.81
C ASP A 187 -90.73 19.09 48.78
#